data_AF-A0A2S4N4C0-F1
#
_entry.id   AF-A0A2S4N4C0-F1
#
_cell.length_a   1.000
_cell.length_b   1.000
_cell.length_c   1.000
_cell.angle_alpha   90.00
_cell.angle_beta   90.00
_cell.angle_gamma   90.00
#
_symmetry.space_group_name_H-M   'P 1'
#
loop_
_entity.id
_entity.type
_entity.pdbx_description
1 polymer ?
#
loop_
_entity_poly.entity_id
_entity_poly.type
_entity_poly.pdbx_seq_one_letter_code
_entity_poly.pdbx_strand_id
1 'polypeptide(L)'
;MTTKNNIVKPNKTLIVFAIIYTAITVYFVIDIKHDESASLGYLFLFPAFWLIGGLLLGLLFWLTKIKAKTTIDKISLAFSTPGPMLAFFFIWSVLPYSQSPASTYEYNSNGHRYRQVKYQYSNGQTEKIEYYVSQDTVTEENPFPENDIWLKDSTWTYYNKNGTIERKEKY
;
A
#
# COMPACT_ATOMS: atom_id res chain seq x y z
N MET A 1 -50.36 -23.45 -9.03
CA MET A 1 -49.29 -23.00 -9.96
C MET A 1 -47.98 -22.93 -9.19
N THR A 2 -47.09 -23.92 -9.37
CA THR A 2 -45.75 -23.90 -8.79
C THR A 2 -44.81 -23.19 -9.74
N THR A 3 -44.40 -21.98 -9.40
CA THR A 3 -43.35 -21.23 -10.12
C THR A 3 -42.06 -22.02 -10.01
N LYS A 4 -41.63 -22.66 -11.10
CA LYS A 4 -40.27 -23.21 -11.23
C LYS A 4 -39.29 -22.04 -11.11
N ASN A 5 -38.70 -21.87 -9.94
CA ASN A 5 -37.54 -21.00 -9.79
C ASN A 5 -36.39 -21.60 -10.58
N ASN A 6 -36.20 -21.11 -11.81
CA ASN A 6 -35.01 -21.39 -12.59
C ASN A 6 -33.84 -20.73 -11.88
N ILE A 7 -33.08 -21.52 -11.11
CA ILE A 7 -31.86 -21.05 -10.44
C ILE A 7 -30.86 -20.69 -11.54
N VAL A 8 -30.68 -19.39 -11.75
CA VAL A 8 -29.67 -18.87 -12.68
C VAL A 8 -28.30 -19.14 -12.09
N LYS A 9 -27.48 -19.92 -12.80
CA LYS A 9 -26.14 -20.28 -12.34
C LYS A 9 -25.16 -19.12 -12.58
N PRO A 10 -24.20 -18.88 -11.66
CA PRO A 10 -23.14 -17.91 -11.85
C PRO A 10 -22.24 -18.23 -13.05
N ASN A 11 -21.69 -17.19 -13.66
CA ASN A 11 -20.77 -17.31 -14.78
C ASN A 11 -19.36 -17.68 -14.29
N LYS A 12 -18.96 -18.93 -14.54
CA LYS A 12 -17.64 -19.46 -14.13
C LYS A 12 -16.48 -18.66 -14.70
N THR A 13 -16.57 -18.20 -15.95
CA THR A 13 -15.51 -17.44 -16.60
C THR A 13 -15.27 -16.11 -15.90
N LEU A 14 -16.33 -15.42 -15.49
CA LEU A 14 -16.22 -14.16 -14.75
C LEU A 14 -15.63 -14.36 -13.36
N ILE A 15 -16.01 -15.44 -12.67
CA ILE A 15 -15.45 -15.78 -11.35
C ILE A 15 -13.95 -16.05 -11.47
N VAL A 16 -13.54 -16.87 -12.44
CA VAL A 16 -12.13 -17.19 -12.69
C VAL A 16 -11.34 -15.93 -13.05
N PHE A 17 -11.89 -15.07 -13.90
CA PHE A 17 -11.28 -13.78 -14.23
C PHE A 17 -11.08 -12.92 -12.98
N ALA A 18 -12.10 -12.77 -12.14
CA ALA A 18 -12.04 -11.98 -10.91
C ALA A 18 -10.97 -12.52 -9.94
N ILE A 19 -10.85 -13.84 -9.79
CA ILE A 19 -9.84 -14.48 -8.95
C ILE A 19 -8.44 -14.17 -9.48
N ILE A 20 -8.19 -14.35 -10.77
CA ILE A 20 -6.88 -14.07 -11.38
C ILE A 20 -6.53 -12.58 -11.27
N TYR A 21 -7.47 -11.70 -11.60
CA TYR A 21 -7.30 -10.25 -11.51
C TYR A 21 -6.94 -9.83 -10.08
N THR A 22 -7.64 -10.38 -9.08
CA THR A 22 -7.38 -10.10 -7.67
C THR A 22 -6.03 -10.66 -7.24
N ALA A 23 -5.67 -11.88 -7.64
CA ALA A 23 -4.38 -12.49 -7.31
C ALA A 23 -3.20 -11.67 -7.84
N ILE A 24 -3.26 -11.19 -9.08
CA ILE A 24 -2.25 -10.31 -9.68
C ILE A 24 -2.20 -8.98 -8.91
N THR A 25 -3.36 -8.41 -8.58
CA THR A 25 -3.44 -7.16 -7.81
C THR A 25 -2.76 -7.31 -6.44
N VAL A 26 -3.04 -8.41 -5.72
CA VAL A 26 -2.42 -8.70 -4.42
C VAL A 26 -0.92 -8.89 -4.57
N TYR A 27 -0.46 -9.57 -5.62
CA TYR A 27 0.96 -9.72 -5.92
C TYR A 27 1.65 -8.36 -6.08
N PHE A 28 1.09 -7.43 -6.87
CA PHE A 28 1.66 -6.09 -7.01
C PHE A 28 1.69 -5.32 -5.69
N VAL A 29 0.66 -5.42 -4.86
CA VAL A 29 0.64 -4.77 -3.54
C VAL A 29 1.72 -5.33 -2.60
N ILE A 30 1.97 -6.64 -2.64
CA ILE A 30 3.04 -7.27 -1.86
C ILE A 30 4.41 -6.80 -2.36
N ASP A 31 4.61 -6.74 -3.67
CA ASP A 31 5.89 -6.38 -4.28
C ASP A 31 6.27 -4.92 -3.98
N ILE A 32 5.31 -3.99 -4.03
CA ILE A 32 5.50 -2.58 -3.60
C ILE A 32 6.00 -2.47 -2.16
N LYS A 33 5.52 -3.35 -1.28
CA LYS A 33 5.94 -3.35 0.13
C LYS A 33 7.35 -3.92 0.34
N HIS A 34 7.82 -4.76 -0.57
CA HIS A 34 9.17 -5.30 -0.51
C HIS A 34 10.20 -4.34 -1.12
N ASP A 35 9.80 -3.59 -2.15
CA ASP A 35 10.67 -2.63 -2.84
C ASP A 35 10.02 -1.25 -2.92
N GLU A 36 10.13 -0.48 -1.82
CA GLU A 36 9.59 0.89 -1.76
C GLU A 36 10.28 1.84 -2.75
N SER A 37 11.52 1.54 -3.15
CA SER A 37 12.28 2.28 -4.17
C SER A 37 11.68 2.15 -5.58
N ALA A 38 11.03 1.03 -5.89
CA ALA A 38 10.34 0.82 -7.16
C ALA A 38 8.96 1.48 -7.24
N SER A 39 8.50 2.17 -6.18
CA SER A 39 7.15 2.76 -6.07
C SER A 39 6.73 3.65 -7.24
N LEU A 40 7.66 4.35 -7.90
CA LEU A 40 7.36 5.17 -9.08
C LEU A 40 6.99 4.34 -10.32
N GLY A 41 7.58 3.15 -10.48
CA GLY A 41 7.25 2.23 -11.58
C GLY A 41 5.80 1.74 -11.51
N TYR A 42 5.29 1.54 -10.29
CA TYR A 42 3.92 1.13 -10.05
C TYR A 42 2.87 2.18 -10.43
N LEU A 43 3.26 3.46 -10.47
CA LEU A 43 2.40 4.54 -10.97
C LEU A 43 1.97 4.30 -12.42
N PHE A 44 2.81 3.67 -13.23
CA PHE A 44 2.53 3.35 -14.63
C PHE A 44 2.00 1.92 -14.80
N LEU A 45 2.48 0.98 -13.98
CA LEU A 45 2.12 -0.43 -14.08
C LEU A 45 0.64 -0.68 -13.74
N PHE A 46 0.09 -0.03 -12.71
CA PHE A 46 -1.33 -0.21 -12.35
C PHE A 46 -2.30 0.31 -13.43
N PRO A 47 -2.18 1.55 -13.94
CA PRO A 47 -3.03 2.00 -15.04
C PRO A 47 -2.95 1.10 -16.27
N ALA A 48 -1.75 0.64 -16.64
CA ALA A 48 -1.57 -0.29 -17.76
C ALA A 48 -2.29 -1.62 -17.52
N PHE A 49 -2.11 -2.23 -16.33
CA PHE A 49 -2.79 -3.45 -15.94
C PHE A 49 -4.33 -3.29 -15.95
N TRP A 50 -4.85 -2.18 -15.41
CA TRP A 50 -6.28 -1.89 -15.40
C TRP A 50 -6.87 -1.69 -16.79
N LEU A 51 -6.14 -1.02 -17.69
CA LEU A 51 -6.53 -0.87 -19.09
C LEU A 51 -6.61 -2.23 -19.78
N ILE A 52 -5.59 -3.08 -19.62
CA ILE A 52 -5.56 -4.43 -20.21
C ILE A 52 -6.71 -5.28 -19.63
N GLY A 53 -6.90 -5.27 -18.32
CA GLY A 53 -7.98 -5.99 -17.65
C GLY A 53 -9.36 -5.53 -18.11
N GLY A 54 -9.57 -4.22 -18.24
CA GLY A 54 -10.80 -3.61 -18.75
C GLY A 54 -11.07 -3.99 -20.21
N LEU A 55 -10.05 -3.97 -21.07
CA LEU A 55 -10.16 -4.39 -22.47
C LEU A 55 -10.52 -5.87 -22.59
N LEU A 56 -9.87 -6.75 -21.81
CA LEU A 56 -10.17 -8.18 -21.79
C LEU A 56 -11.60 -8.44 -21.30
N LEU A 57 -12.02 -7.77 -20.23
CA LEU A 57 -13.38 -7.91 -19.71
C LEU A 57 -14.42 -7.41 -20.73
N GLY A 58 -14.16 -6.26 -21.36
CA GLY A 58 -14.99 -5.70 -22.42
C GLY A 58 -15.12 -6.63 -23.63
N LEU A 59 -14.02 -7.24 -24.06
CA LEU A 59 -14.00 -8.24 -25.12
C LEU A 59 -14.85 -9.48 -24.75
N LEU A 60 -14.75 -9.97 -23.51
CA LEU A 60 -15.54 -11.11 -23.05
C LEU A 60 -17.05 -10.80 -22.99
N PHE A 61 -17.41 -9.56 -22.68
CA PHE A 61 -18.80 -9.07 -22.79
C PHE A 61 -19.26 -9.00 -24.24
N TRP A 62 -18.44 -8.43 -25.12
CA TRP A 62 -18.78 -8.27 -26.54
C TRP A 62 -18.95 -9.63 -27.24
N LEU A 63 -18.07 -10.59 -26.94
CA LEU A 63 -18.18 -11.97 -27.41
C LEU A 63 -19.31 -12.76 -26.72
N THR A 64 -20.10 -12.12 -25.85
CA THR A 64 -21.22 -12.70 -25.09
C THR A 64 -20.86 -13.89 -24.20
N LYS A 65 -19.56 -14.11 -23.94
CA LYS A 65 -19.03 -15.17 -23.06
C LYS A 65 -19.43 -14.93 -21.60
N ILE A 66 -19.65 -13.67 -21.23
CA ILE A 66 -20.03 -13.26 -19.88
C ILE A 66 -21.38 -12.53 -19.90
N LYS A 67 -22.24 -12.84 -18.92
CA LYS A 67 -23.48 -12.12 -18.64
C LYS A 67 -23.64 -11.98 -17.13
N ALA A 68 -23.78 -10.75 -16.64
CA ALA A 68 -23.93 -10.48 -15.21
C ALA A 68 -25.39 -10.59 -14.77
N LYS A 69 -25.88 -11.81 -14.54
CA LYS A 69 -27.29 -12.06 -14.20
C LYS A 69 -27.49 -12.27 -12.70
N THR A 70 -26.54 -12.94 -12.05
CA THR A 70 -26.63 -13.27 -10.62
C THR A 70 -25.93 -12.22 -9.77
N THR A 71 -26.25 -12.17 -8.47
CA THR A 71 -25.53 -11.31 -7.50
C THR A 71 -24.04 -11.65 -7.46
N ILE A 72 -23.68 -12.93 -7.57
CA ILE A 72 -22.28 -13.38 -7.61
C ILE A 72 -21.56 -12.82 -8.85
N ASP A 73 -22.23 -12.76 -9.99
CA ASP A 73 -21.63 -12.16 -11.19
C ASP A 73 -21.37 -10.66 -10.99
N LYS A 74 -22.29 -9.94 -10.36
CA LYS A 74 -22.13 -8.51 -10.05
C LYS A 74 -20.95 -8.28 -9.10
N ILE A 75 -20.82 -9.12 -8.07
CA ILE A 75 -19.67 -9.08 -7.15
C ILE A 75 -18.38 -9.38 -7.92
N SER A 76 -18.35 -10.47 -8.69
CA SER A 76 -17.17 -10.84 -9.49
C SER A 76 -16.75 -9.73 -10.45
N LEU A 77 -17.73 -9.04 -11.06
CA LEU A 77 -17.48 -7.90 -11.92
C LEU A 77 -16.88 -6.72 -11.14
N ALA A 78 -17.38 -6.40 -9.94
CA ALA A 78 -16.80 -5.36 -9.10
C ALA A 78 -15.33 -5.68 -8.74
N PHE A 79 -15.04 -6.93 -8.40
CA PHE A 79 -13.68 -7.44 -8.14
C PHE A 79 -12.78 -7.55 -9.39
N SER A 80 -13.35 -7.36 -10.58
CA SER A 80 -12.63 -7.33 -11.85
C SER A 80 -12.29 -5.90 -12.31
N THR A 81 -12.38 -4.92 -11.41
CA THR A 81 -12.13 -3.50 -11.69
C THR A 81 -11.12 -2.91 -10.70
N PRO A 82 -10.61 -1.70 -10.93
CA PRO A 82 -9.77 -0.99 -9.96
C PRO A 82 -10.48 -0.67 -8.63
N GLY A 83 -11.82 -0.71 -8.59
CA GLY A 83 -12.63 -0.22 -7.48
C GLY A 83 -12.24 -0.78 -6.11
N PRO A 84 -12.17 -2.11 -5.91
CA PRO A 84 -11.79 -2.68 -4.61
C PRO A 84 -10.38 -2.32 -4.16
N MET A 85 -9.44 -2.21 -5.10
CA MET A 85 -8.08 -1.81 -4.80
C MET A 85 -8.00 -0.34 -4.37
N LEU A 86 -8.71 0.55 -5.07
CA LEU A 86 -8.83 1.96 -4.69
C LEU A 86 -9.51 2.12 -3.33
N ALA A 87 -10.57 1.35 -3.06
CA ALA A 87 -11.23 1.33 -1.77
C ALA A 87 -10.28 0.83 -0.66
N PHE A 88 -9.50 -0.21 -0.92
CA PHE A 88 -8.48 -0.70 0.01
C PHE A 88 -7.45 0.37 0.33
N PHE A 89 -6.87 1.03 -0.68
CA PHE A 89 -5.87 2.07 -0.44
C PHE A 89 -6.44 3.29 0.28
N PHE A 90 -7.68 3.68 -0.04
CA PHE A 90 -8.35 4.76 0.67
C PHE A 90 -8.55 4.41 2.14
N ILE A 91 -9.11 3.23 2.45
CA ILE A 91 -9.28 2.76 3.83
C ILE A 91 -7.93 2.65 4.54
N TRP A 92 -6.90 2.14 3.86
CA TRP A 92 -5.56 2.04 4.41
C TRP A 92 -4.99 3.41 4.76
N SER A 93 -5.11 4.40 3.88
CA SER A 93 -4.57 5.76 4.09
C SER A 93 -5.17 6.50 5.29
N VAL A 94 -6.35 6.10 5.76
CA VAL A 94 -6.99 6.72 6.94
C VAL A 94 -6.67 5.99 8.25
N LEU A 95 -5.95 4.85 8.20
CA LEU A 95 -5.53 4.13 9.40
C LEU A 95 -4.34 4.85 10.08
N PRO A 96 -4.29 4.92 11.42
CA PRO A 96 -3.20 5.60 12.14
C PRO A 96 -1.80 5.03 11.85
N TYR A 97 -1.73 3.73 11.52
CA TYR A 97 -0.47 3.02 11.28
C TYR A 97 0.07 3.19 9.84
N SER A 98 -0.72 3.76 8.93
CA SER A 98 -0.32 3.94 7.53
C SER A 98 0.34 5.30 7.25
N GLN A 99 0.51 6.13 8.28
CA GLN A 99 1.19 7.41 8.15
C GLN A 99 2.63 7.18 7.69
N SER A 100 2.87 7.54 6.44
CA SER A 100 4.23 7.60 5.91
C SER A 100 4.97 8.76 6.59
N PRO A 101 6.28 8.64 6.82
CA PRO A 101 7.09 9.76 7.25
C PRO A 101 6.90 10.95 6.32
N ALA A 102 6.71 12.14 6.89
CA ALA A 102 6.71 13.38 6.13
C ALA A 102 8.11 13.73 5.64
N SER A 103 9.14 13.39 6.42
CA SER A 103 10.53 13.49 6.00
C SER A 103 11.43 12.54 6.77
N THR A 104 12.45 12.03 6.08
CA THR A 104 13.55 11.29 6.69
C THR A 104 14.85 12.00 6.37
N TYR A 105 15.67 12.25 7.39
CA TYR A 105 17.01 12.82 7.24
C TYR A 105 18.03 11.85 7.80
N GLU A 106 19.09 11.58 7.04
CA GLU A 106 20.16 10.67 7.43
C GLU A 106 21.51 11.36 7.31
N TYR A 107 22.40 11.11 8.26
CA TYR A 107 23.76 11.66 8.26
C TYR A 107 24.73 10.76 9.01
N ASN A 108 26.01 10.84 8.66
CA ASN A 108 27.07 10.09 9.32
C ASN A 108 27.79 10.99 10.33
N SER A 109 27.98 10.51 11.56
CA SER A 109 28.70 11.22 12.60
C SER A 109 29.29 10.23 13.60
N ASN A 110 30.44 10.55 14.20
CA ASN A 110 31.07 9.71 15.24
C ASN A 110 31.20 8.21 14.88
N GLY A 111 31.43 7.89 13.61
CA GLY A 111 31.53 6.50 13.14
C GLY A 111 30.21 5.73 13.08
N HIS A 112 29.05 6.40 13.19
CA HIS A 112 27.72 5.79 13.05
C HIS A 112 26.84 6.60 12.08
N ARG A 113 25.78 5.96 11.56
CA ARG A 113 24.72 6.63 10.81
C ARG A 113 23.62 7.03 11.77
N TYR A 114 23.06 8.21 11.59
CA TYR A 114 21.92 8.73 12.34
C TYR A 114 20.77 8.95 11.40
N ARG A 115 19.56 8.62 11.84
CA ARG A 115 18.32 8.82 11.09
C ARG A 115 17.32 9.57 11.96
N GLN A 116 16.79 10.66 11.44
CA GLN A 116 15.66 11.39 11.99
C GLN A 116 14.45 11.17 11.10
N VAL A 117 13.36 10.66 11.67
CA VAL A 117 12.09 10.43 10.98
C VAL A 117 11.04 11.36 11.56
N LYS A 118 10.47 12.22 10.72
CA LYS A 118 9.42 13.16 11.11
C LYS A 118 8.09 12.72 10.52
N TYR A 119 7.07 12.68 11.36
CA TYR A 119 5.68 12.44 11.00
C TYR A 119 4.89 13.74 11.15
N GLN A 120 3.90 13.93 10.28
CA GLN A 120 3.04 15.11 10.31
C GLN A 120 1.57 14.71 10.22
N TYR A 121 0.75 15.48 10.91
CA TYR A 121 -0.69 15.49 10.70
C TYR A 121 -1.03 16.01 9.30
N SER A 122 -2.26 15.73 8.85
CA SER A 122 -2.78 16.22 7.56
C SER A 122 -2.83 17.75 7.44
N ASN A 123 -2.79 18.48 8.56
CA ASN A 123 -2.68 19.95 8.59
C ASN A 123 -1.23 20.46 8.51
N GLY A 124 -0.25 19.58 8.29
CA GLY A 124 1.18 19.91 8.19
C GLY A 124 1.91 20.08 9.52
N GLN A 125 1.21 20.02 10.66
CA GLN A 125 1.84 20.09 11.96
C GLN A 125 2.59 18.79 12.28
N THR A 126 3.72 18.91 12.97
CA THR A 126 4.49 17.75 13.43
C THR A 126 3.64 16.92 14.39
N GLU A 127 3.59 15.61 14.14
CA GLU A 127 2.93 14.63 15.01
C GLU A 127 3.95 13.91 15.89
N LYS A 128 5.07 13.48 15.30
CA LYS A 128 6.10 12.70 15.98
C LYS A 128 7.46 12.92 15.34
N ILE A 129 8.50 12.95 16.15
CA ILE A 129 9.89 12.87 15.69
C ILE A 129 10.56 11.69 16.37
N GLU A 130 11.11 10.79 15.57
CA GLU A 130 11.87 9.63 16.01
C GLU A 130 13.33 9.79 15.60
N TYR A 131 14.22 9.34 16.48
CA TYR A 131 15.66 9.32 16.24
C TYR A 131 16.16 7.89 16.32
N TYR A 132 17.10 7.56 15.44
CA TYR A 132 17.71 6.25 15.32
C TYR A 132 19.22 6.38 15.06
N VAL A 133 19.97 5.37 15.50
CA VAL A 133 21.40 5.21 15.24
C VAL A 133 21.66 3.83 14.63
N SER A 134 22.58 3.72 13.67
CA SER A 134 22.98 2.43 13.11
C SER A 134 23.75 1.63 14.15
N GLN A 135 23.47 0.32 14.22
CA GLN A 135 24.29 -0.61 14.98
C GLN A 135 25.70 -0.73 14.37
N ASP A 136 25.77 -0.64 13.05
CA ASP A 136 27.00 -0.77 12.27
C ASP A 136 27.86 0.50 12.33
N THR A 137 29.17 0.29 12.28
CA THR A 137 30.17 1.37 12.21
C THR A 137 30.37 1.78 10.75
N VAL A 138 30.38 3.08 10.48
CA VAL A 138 30.67 3.68 9.17
C VAL A 138 32.07 4.28 9.14
N THR A 139 32.78 4.07 8.04
CA THR A 139 34.07 4.71 7.73
C THR A 139 33.98 5.49 6.41
N GLU A 140 35.02 6.22 6.04
CA GLU A 140 35.06 6.92 4.75
C GLU A 140 35.03 5.94 3.57
N GLU A 141 35.63 4.76 3.72
CA GLU A 141 35.65 3.71 2.71
C GLU A 141 34.34 2.90 2.65
N ASN A 142 33.59 2.85 3.76
CA ASN A 142 32.30 2.17 3.84
C ASN A 142 31.25 3.06 4.54
N PRO A 143 30.71 4.07 3.82
CA PRO A 143 29.71 4.97 4.38
C PRO A 143 28.28 4.37 4.44
N PHE A 144 28.06 3.21 3.83
CA PHE A 144 26.77 2.52 3.74
C PHE A 144 26.96 1.00 3.92
N PRO A 145 27.00 0.49 5.16
CA PRO A 145 27.14 -0.94 5.42
C PRO A 145 25.96 -1.73 4.85
N GLU A 146 26.22 -2.98 4.42
CA GLU A 146 25.22 -3.83 3.75
C GLU A 146 24.05 -4.22 4.66
N ASN A 147 24.30 -4.38 5.96
CA ASN A 147 23.27 -4.57 6.96
C ASN A 147 22.97 -3.20 7.56
N ASP A 148 21.77 -2.66 7.32
CA ASP A 148 21.38 -1.34 7.81
C ASP A 148 20.41 -1.49 8.99
N ILE A 149 20.95 -1.94 10.14
CA ILE A 149 20.16 -2.17 11.35
C ILE A 149 20.07 -0.88 12.17
N TRP A 150 18.85 -0.38 12.35
CA TRP A 150 18.57 0.87 13.07
C TRP A 150 18.08 0.60 14.49
N LEU A 151 18.81 1.13 15.47
CA LEU A 151 18.43 1.13 16.88
C LEU A 151 17.73 2.44 17.22
N LYS A 152 16.70 2.39 18.07
CA LYS A 152 16.07 3.60 18.59
C LYS A 152 17.10 4.38 19.41
N ASP A 153 17.23 5.67 19.11
CA ASP A 153 18.16 6.56 19.78
C ASP A 153 17.42 7.71 20.47
N SER A 154 18.01 8.22 21.55
CA SER A 154 17.65 9.48 22.19
C SER A 154 16.18 9.58 22.62
N THR A 155 15.57 10.75 22.44
CA THR A 155 14.23 11.08 22.92
C THR A 155 13.26 11.21 21.77
N TRP A 156 12.29 10.31 21.71
CA TRP A 156 11.16 10.43 20.80
C TRP A 156 10.17 11.43 21.37
N THR A 157 9.69 12.34 20.53
CA THR A 157 8.75 13.40 20.95
C THR A 157 7.46 13.31 20.16
N TYR A 158 6.35 13.21 20.88
CA TYR A 158 4.99 13.17 20.35
C TYR A 158 4.33 14.51 20.61
N TYR A 159 3.58 15.01 19.62
CA TYR A 159 2.96 16.32 19.63
C TYR A 159 1.46 16.18 19.41
N ASN A 160 0.67 17.00 20.09
CA ASN A 160 -0.74 17.17 19.83
C ASN A 160 -0.97 17.93 18.51
N LYS A 161 -2.19 17.88 17.98
CA LYS A 161 -2.64 18.64 16.79
C LYS A 161 -2.62 20.17 16.93
N ASN A 162 -2.26 20.69 18.10
CA ASN A 162 -2.06 22.12 18.36
C ASN A 162 -0.56 22.45 18.53
N GLY A 163 0.33 21.49 18.31
CA GLY A 163 1.78 21.63 18.43
C GLY A 163 2.34 21.51 19.85
N THR A 164 1.51 21.31 20.89
CA THR A 164 2.04 21.08 22.24
C THR A 164 2.62 19.68 22.36
N ILE A 165 3.65 19.51 23.18
CA ILE A 165 4.22 18.18 23.43
C ILE A 165 3.19 17.36 24.22
N GLU A 166 2.81 16.22 23.65
CA GLU A 166 1.95 15.23 24.31
C GLU A 166 2.78 14.34 25.22
N ARG A 167 3.87 13.78 24.69
CA ARG A 167 4.72 12.82 25.41
C ARG A 167 6.16 12.87 24.89
N LYS A 168 7.10 12.56 25.79
CA LYS A 168 8.47 12.20 25.43
C LYS A 168 8.80 10.80 25.92
N GLU A 169 9.47 10.01 25.10
CA GLU A 169 10.01 8.70 25.47
C GLU A 169 11.52 8.73 25.31
N LYS A 170 12.24 8.29 26.34
CA LYS A 170 13.70 8.21 26.31
C LYS A 170 14.11 6.76 26.13
N TYR A 171 15.06 6.53 25.23
CA TYR A 171 15.68 5.25 24.96
C TYR A 171 17.16 5.27 25.35
#